data_AF-A0A672LR90-F1
#
_entry.id   AF-A0A672LR90-F1
#
_cell.length_a   1.000
_cell.length_b   1.000
_cell.length_c   1.000
_cell.angle_alpha   90.00
_cell.angle_beta   90.00
_cell.angle_gamma   90.00
#
_symmetry.space_group_name_H-M   'P 1'
#
loop_
_entity.id
_entity.type
_entity.pdbx_description
1 polymer ?
#
loop_
_entity_poly.entity_id
_entity_poly.type
_entity_poly.pdbx_seq_one_letter_code
_entity_poly.pdbx_strand_id
1 'polypeptide(L)'
;EGAFVYSCIASCHVPNLFLSVFLVGYPFALVYRWFFFHQSATVVHLFHTFSGLALATFNFGSRVCHSFLCIVIQFLLLRLMGRTVTCVLSSFIFQMIYLLMGYYYTATEEYDIKWTMPHCVLALKLIGLALDYYDGGKEQLSADQKKSALNSTPSLLEVFGFSYFYGGFLVGPQFTLQNYQHLVSREMSDVPGQPPNSVVPAMKRFGLGLITLSVFAIGGPHYSDSYYLTDEFEAHPFWYKCVYMLVWVKINLYKYISCWLITEGVCILSGLGYNGKNEKGEHQWDACANVRLWLFETTPLFTGTINSFNINTNAWVARQVFKRLRFLGNKLLSQMFTLLFLAVWHGLHSGYLICFSLEFIIVNVERQAETLVRDSPLLTSIAQSHLYPFVYVVQQLIHWLFMGYPLVPFCLFTYDKWLKVYSSIYFSGHIFFFIAFLVLPYLRKVFVPRKRGSEKKED
;
A
#
# COMPACT_ATOMS: atom_id res chain seq x y z
N GLU A 1 -5.36 15.74 -36.25
CA GLU A 1 -4.43 15.63 -35.10
C GLU A 1 -5.08 15.33 -33.75
N GLY A 2 -6.38 15.01 -33.66
CA GLY A 2 -7.04 14.64 -32.40
C GLY A 2 -7.27 13.14 -32.14
N ALA A 3 -6.75 12.25 -33.00
CA ALA A 3 -7.07 10.81 -32.96
C ALA A 3 -6.00 9.93 -32.29
N PHE A 4 -4.77 10.42 -32.11
CA PHE A 4 -3.68 9.61 -31.53
C PHE A 4 -3.70 9.60 -30.00
N VAL A 5 -4.22 10.67 -29.36
CA VAL A 5 -4.34 10.77 -27.90
C VAL A 5 -5.43 9.84 -27.36
N TYR A 6 -6.48 9.55 -28.13
CA TYR A 6 -7.51 8.58 -27.73
C TYR A 6 -7.09 7.12 -27.91
N SER A 7 -6.26 6.79 -28.90
CA SER A 7 -5.85 5.40 -29.17
C SER A 7 -4.85 4.87 -28.14
N CYS A 8 -4.01 5.71 -27.54
CA CYS A 8 -3.12 5.31 -26.44
C CYS A 8 -3.87 5.12 -25.11
N ILE A 9 -5.09 5.66 -25.01
CA ILE A 9 -5.96 5.52 -23.84
C ILE A 9 -6.90 4.32 -24.01
N ALA A 10 -7.10 3.77 -25.22
CA ALA A 10 -8.14 2.77 -25.48
C ALA A 10 -7.71 1.30 -25.41
N SER A 11 -6.42 0.99 -25.22
CA SER A 11 -5.93 -0.39 -25.14
C SER A 11 -5.45 -0.73 -23.71
N CYS A 12 -5.96 -1.84 -23.17
CA CYS A 12 -5.83 -2.36 -21.80
C CYS A 12 -6.78 -1.70 -20.82
N HIS A 13 -7.64 -2.46 -20.12
CA HIS A 13 -8.68 -2.13 -19.11
C HIS A 13 -8.33 -1.14 -17.97
N VAL A 14 -7.13 -0.56 -18.00
CA VAL A 14 -6.65 0.58 -17.21
C VAL A 14 -7.48 1.87 -17.35
N PRO A 15 -8.15 2.23 -18.46
CA PRO A 15 -8.61 3.59 -18.68
C PRO A 15 -9.96 3.76 -18.00
N ASN A 16 -10.79 2.72 -17.90
CA ASN A 16 -12.07 2.72 -17.19
C ASN A 16 -11.86 2.95 -15.68
N LEU A 17 -10.77 2.42 -15.12
CA LEU A 17 -10.42 2.66 -13.71
C LEU A 17 -9.99 4.12 -13.49
N PHE A 18 -9.08 4.63 -14.32
CA PHE A 18 -8.68 6.04 -14.25
C PHE A 18 -9.87 6.97 -14.51
N LEU A 19 -10.68 6.68 -15.52
CA LEU A 19 -11.85 7.45 -15.90
C LEU A 19 -12.94 7.42 -14.82
N SER A 20 -13.16 6.28 -14.15
CA SER A 20 -14.15 6.19 -13.07
C SER A 20 -13.69 6.91 -11.80
N VAL A 21 -12.42 6.82 -11.42
CA VAL A 21 -11.88 7.59 -10.29
C VAL A 21 -11.83 9.09 -10.62
N PHE A 22 -11.42 9.46 -11.83
CA PHE A 22 -11.27 10.83 -12.31
C PHE A 22 -12.62 11.54 -12.56
N LEU A 23 -13.53 10.94 -13.33
CA LEU A 23 -14.79 11.57 -13.74
C LEU A 23 -15.94 11.38 -12.76
N VAL A 24 -15.88 10.39 -11.87
CA VAL A 24 -17.04 10.06 -11.02
C VAL A 24 -16.74 10.27 -9.53
N GLY A 25 -15.51 10.01 -9.09
CA GLY A 25 -15.12 10.18 -7.68
C GLY A 25 -15.30 11.61 -7.14
N TYR A 26 -14.72 12.61 -7.83
CA TYR A 26 -14.85 14.03 -7.42
C TYR A 26 -16.28 14.55 -7.50
N PRO A 27 -17.04 14.31 -8.60
CA PRO A 27 -18.45 14.70 -8.63
C PRO A 27 -19.30 14.05 -7.53
N PHE A 28 -19.10 12.77 -7.23
CA PHE A 28 -19.79 12.13 -6.10
C PHE A 28 -19.41 12.75 -4.75
N ALA A 29 -18.15 13.13 -4.55
CA ALA A 29 -17.75 13.85 -3.34
C ALA A 29 -18.39 15.25 -3.25
N LEU A 30 -18.54 15.97 -4.37
CA LEU A 30 -19.24 17.26 -4.41
C LEU A 30 -20.74 17.10 -4.16
N VAL A 31 -21.38 16.11 -4.79
CA VAL A 31 -22.80 15.77 -4.56
C VAL A 31 -23.03 15.40 -3.10
N TYR A 32 -22.16 14.57 -2.52
CA TYR A 32 -22.20 14.25 -1.10
C TYR A 32 -22.12 15.51 -0.24
N ARG A 33 -21.12 16.37 -0.52
CA ARG A 33 -20.87 17.60 0.23
C ARG A 33 -22.05 18.57 0.18
N TRP A 34 -22.68 18.75 -0.98
CA TRP A 34 -23.73 19.74 -1.17
C TRP A 34 -25.13 19.25 -0.74
N PHE A 35 -25.46 17.98 -1.01
CA PHE A 35 -26.83 17.48 -0.84
C PHE A 35 -26.98 16.50 0.33
N PHE A 36 -25.95 15.71 0.64
CA PHE A 36 -26.07 14.59 1.58
C PHE A 36 -25.38 14.82 2.93
N PHE A 37 -24.46 15.79 3.03
CA PHE A 37 -23.68 16.02 4.25
C PHE A 37 -24.55 16.26 5.49
N HIS A 38 -25.63 17.04 5.34
CA HIS A 38 -26.57 17.36 6.42
C HIS A 38 -27.73 16.36 6.55
N GLN A 39 -27.78 15.31 5.73
CA GLN A 39 -28.83 14.28 5.78
C GLN A 39 -28.61 13.25 6.89
N SER A 40 -29.64 12.47 7.20
CA SER A 40 -29.54 11.42 8.23
C SER A 40 -28.50 10.34 7.86
N ALA A 41 -27.95 9.67 8.88
CA ALA A 41 -26.94 8.62 8.70
C ALA A 41 -27.41 7.53 7.72
N THR A 42 -28.68 7.12 7.80
CA THR A 42 -29.29 6.14 6.89
C THR A 42 -29.19 6.58 5.43
N VAL A 43 -29.52 7.85 5.14
CA VAL A 43 -29.45 8.38 3.76
C VAL A 43 -28.01 8.43 3.27
N VAL A 44 -27.07 8.81 4.14
CA VAL A 44 -25.64 8.81 3.82
C VAL A 44 -25.13 7.40 3.52
N HIS A 45 -25.49 6.40 4.33
CA HIS A 45 -25.11 5.00 4.08
C HIS A 45 -25.69 4.47 2.77
N LEU A 46 -26.95 4.80 2.46
CA LEU A 46 -27.59 4.42 1.20
C LEU A 46 -26.87 5.09 0.03
N PHE A 47 -26.59 6.39 0.11
CA PHE A 47 -25.84 7.11 -0.92
C PHE A 47 -24.46 6.48 -1.16
N HIS A 48 -23.69 6.21 -0.09
CA HIS A 48 -22.40 5.54 -0.20
C HIS A 48 -22.53 4.14 -0.83
N THR A 49 -23.53 3.36 -0.40
CA THR A 49 -23.77 2.01 -0.94
C THR A 49 -24.11 2.04 -2.42
N PHE A 50 -25.07 2.87 -2.83
CA PHE A 50 -25.52 2.93 -4.23
C PHE A 50 -24.47 3.55 -5.16
N SER A 51 -23.78 4.59 -4.72
CA SER A 51 -22.70 5.21 -5.52
C SER A 51 -21.53 4.25 -5.74
N GLY A 52 -21.11 3.50 -4.71
CA GLY A 52 -20.08 2.48 -4.86
C GLY A 52 -20.52 1.27 -5.67
N LEU A 53 -21.76 0.80 -5.49
CA LEU A 53 -22.31 -0.27 -6.33
C LEU A 53 -22.39 0.16 -7.79
N ALA A 54 -22.83 1.39 -8.08
CA ALA A 54 -22.85 1.92 -9.44
C ALA A 54 -21.44 1.95 -10.06
N LEU A 55 -20.44 2.40 -9.30
CA LEU A 55 -19.03 2.35 -9.73
C LEU A 55 -18.53 0.93 -9.96
N ALA A 56 -18.89 0.01 -9.07
CA ALA A 56 -18.50 -1.39 -9.17
C ALA A 56 -19.15 -2.07 -10.39
N THR A 57 -20.44 -1.83 -10.63
CA THR A 57 -21.17 -2.37 -11.78
C THR A 57 -20.69 -1.76 -13.09
N PHE A 58 -20.35 -0.47 -13.11
CA PHE A 58 -19.78 0.18 -14.29
C PHE A 58 -18.43 -0.43 -14.69
N ASN A 59 -17.56 -0.74 -13.72
CA ASN A 59 -16.23 -1.30 -14.00
C ASN A 59 -16.24 -2.83 -14.22
N PHE A 60 -17.09 -3.57 -13.51
CA PHE A 60 -17.01 -5.05 -13.44
C PHE A 60 -18.30 -5.77 -13.82
N GLY A 61 -19.36 -5.05 -14.19
CA GLY A 61 -20.65 -5.62 -14.59
C GLY A 61 -21.27 -6.52 -13.53
N SER A 62 -21.69 -7.72 -13.93
CA SER A 62 -22.32 -8.71 -13.05
C SER A 62 -21.38 -9.30 -12.00
N ARG A 63 -20.06 -9.14 -12.14
CA ARG A 63 -19.06 -9.69 -11.20
C ARG A 63 -19.06 -8.99 -9.83
N VAL A 64 -19.82 -7.91 -9.66
CA VAL A 64 -20.14 -7.29 -8.36
C VAL A 64 -20.79 -8.28 -7.39
N CYS A 65 -21.40 -9.36 -7.88
CA CYS A 65 -21.95 -10.41 -7.03
C CYS A 65 -20.92 -10.96 -6.02
N HIS A 66 -19.63 -11.04 -6.39
CA HIS A 66 -18.56 -11.52 -5.53
C HIS A 66 -18.35 -10.62 -4.31
N SER A 67 -18.24 -9.29 -4.51
CA SER A 67 -18.10 -8.35 -3.41
C SER A 67 -19.36 -8.30 -2.54
N PHE A 68 -20.54 -8.36 -3.16
CA PHE A 68 -21.81 -8.37 -2.44
C PHE A 68 -21.93 -9.60 -1.53
N LEU A 69 -21.64 -10.80 -2.06
CA LEU A 69 -21.68 -12.05 -1.31
C LEU A 69 -20.72 -12.01 -0.10
N CYS A 70 -19.47 -11.58 -0.30
CA CYS A 70 -18.49 -11.51 0.78
C CYS A 70 -18.90 -10.53 1.89
N ILE A 71 -19.55 -9.41 1.55
CA ILE A 71 -20.05 -8.44 2.53
C ILE A 71 -21.20 -9.03 3.35
N VAL A 72 -22.16 -9.70 2.70
CA VAL A 72 -23.29 -10.34 3.39
C VAL A 72 -22.80 -11.45 4.32
N ILE A 73 -21.91 -12.32 3.84
CA ILE A 73 -21.34 -13.39 4.66
C ILE A 73 -20.58 -12.81 5.84
N GLN A 74 -19.78 -11.74 5.62
CA GLN A 74 -19.08 -11.08 6.73
C GLN A 74 -20.05 -10.57 7.80
N PHE A 75 -21.13 -9.90 7.40
CA PHE A 75 -22.16 -9.42 8.33
C PHE A 75 -22.80 -10.58 9.12
N LEU A 76 -23.12 -11.70 8.44
CA LEU A 76 -23.68 -12.88 9.09
C LEU A 76 -22.70 -13.48 10.09
N LEU A 77 -21.41 -13.60 9.76
CA LEU A 77 -20.38 -14.08 10.70
C LEU A 77 -20.31 -13.20 11.95
N LEU A 78 -20.31 -11.87 11.80
CA LEU A 78 -20.30 -10.93 12.93
C LEU A 78 -21.54 -11.08 13.82
N ARG A 79 -22.71 -11.26 13.21
CA ARG A 79 -24.00 -11.31 13.94
C ARG A 79 -24.27 -12.66 14.59
N LEU A 80 -23.91 -13.76 13.93
CA LEU A 80 -24.17 -15.13 14.40
C LEU A 80 -23.11 -15.61 15.40
N MET A 81 -21.85 -15.28 15.17
CA MET A 81 -20.73 -15.79 15.98
C MET A 81 -20.24 -14.78 17.03
N GLY A 82 -20.67 -13.53 16.95
CA GLY A 82 -20.34 -12.48 17.93
C GLY A 82 -18.84 -12.21 18.05
N ARG A 83 -18.42 -11.75 19.24
CA ARG A 83 -17.03 -11.39 19.55
C ARG A 83 -16.18 -12.61 19.93
N THR A 84 -16.19 -13.65 19.10
CA THR A 84 -15.45 -14.89 19.36
C THR A 84 -14.21 -14.99 18.49
N VAL A 85 -13.20 -15.74 18.96
CA VAL A 85 -12.02 -16.08 18.15
C VAL A 85 -12.44 -16.87 16.91
N THR A 86 -13.48 -17.71 17.04
CA THR A 86 -14.05 -18.45 15.91
C THR A 86 -14.57 -17.52 14.82
N CYS A 87 -15.25 -16.42 15.16
CA CYS A 87 -15.68 -15.41 14.18
C CYS A 87 -14.51 -14.84 13.39
N VAL A 88 -13.43 -14.45 14.10
CA VAL A 88 -12.22 -13.90 13.49
C VAL A 88 -11.56 -14.90 12.56
N LEU A 89 -11.37 -16.15 13.01
CA LEU A 89 -10.74 -17.20 12.21
C LEU A 89 -11.59 -17.56 10.99
N SER A 90 -12.90 -17.73 11.16
CA SER A 90 -13.82 -18.01 10.05
C SER A 90 -13.86 -16.86 9.03
N SER A 91 -13.87 -15.61 9.49
CA SER A 91 -13.77 -14.44 8.62
C SER A 91 -12.44 -14.42 7.85
N PHE A 92 -11.31 -14.59 8.55
CA PHE A 92 -10.00 -14.63 7.92
C PHE A 92 -9.90 -15.73 6.85
N ILE A 93 -10.25 -16.97 7.22
CA ILE A 93 -10.19 -18.13 6.33
C ILE A 93 -11.12 -17.93 5.13
N PHE A 94 -12.37 -17.53 5.36
CA PHE A 94 -13.33 -17.33 4.28
C PHE A 94 -12.87 -16.24 3.30
N GLN A 95 -12.52 -15.05 3.77
CA GLN A 95 -12.13 -13.93 2.91
C GLN A 95 -10.84 -14.24 2.14
N MET A 96 -9.85 -14.85 2.78
CA MET A 96 -8.60 -15.24 2.12
C MET A 96 -8.83 -16.36 1.10
N ILE A 97 -9.55 -17.43 1.44
CA ILE A 97 -9.83 -18.52 0.49
C ILE A 97 -10.64 -17.99 -0.70
N TYR A 98 -11.65 -17.15 -0.47
CA TYR A 98 -12.45 -16.57 -1.55
C TYR A 98 -11.60 -15.71 -2.49
N LEU A 99 -10.71 -14.86 -1.94
CA LEU A 99 -9.78 -14.06 -2.72
C LEU A 99 -8.81 -14.93 -3.54
N LEU A 100 -8.21 -15.96 -2.92
CA LEU A 100 -7.27 -16.85 -3.57
C LEU A 100 -7.94 -17.70 -4.67
N MET A 101 -9.16 -18.18 -4.44
CA MET A 101 -9.97 -18.82 -5.48
C MET A 101 -10.26 -17.84 -6.61
N GLY A 102 -10.61 -16.60 -6.29
CA GLY A 102 -10.77 -15.52 -7.26
C GLY A 102 -9.51 -15.36 -8.12
N TYR A 103 -8.33 -15.29 -7.52
CA TYR A 103 -7.07 -15.25 -8.27
C TYR A 103 -6.84 -16.50 -9.11
N TYR A 104 -7.13 -17.70 -8.61
CA TYR A 104 -6.95 -18.93 -9.35
C TYR A 104 -7.84 -19.00 -10.61
N TYR A 105 -9.14 -18.73 -10.47
CA TYR A 105 -10.07 -18.77 -11.60
C TYR A 105 -9.91 -17.60 -12.56
N THR A 106 -9.26 -16.52 -12.12
CA THR A 106 -9.01 -15.34 -12.93
C THR A 106 -7.54 -15.11 -13.22
N ALA A 107 -6.67 -16.11 -13.05
CA ALA A 107 -5.26 -15.96 -13.37
C ALA A 107 -5.09 -15.82 -14.89
N THR A 108 -4.40 -14.78 -15.34
CA THR A 108 -3.91 -14.63 -16.72
C THR A 108 -2.41 -14.42 -16.69
N GLU A 109 -1.72 -14.70 -17.80
CA GLU A 109 -0.28 -14.47 -17.92
C GLU A 109 0.11 -12.99 -18.06
N GLU A 110 -0.88 -12.12 -18.27
CA GLU A 110 -0.76 -10.67 -18.39
C GLU A 110 -1.52 -9.96 -17.27
N TYR A 111 -1.05 -8.75 -16.92
CA TYR A 111 -1.69 -7.89 -15.92
C TYR A 111 -3.02 -7.39 -16.46
N ASP A 112 -4.11 -7.88 -15.87
CA ASP A 112 -5.46 -7.48 -16.26
C ASP A 112 -6.25 -7.00 -15.02
N ILE A 113 -6.99 -5.90 -15.19
CA ILE A 113 -7.77 -5.29 -14.11
C ILE A 113 -9.08 -6.05 -14.00
N LYS A 114 -9.09 -6.98 -13.07
CA LYS A 114 -10.25 -7.82 -12.77
C LYS A 114 -10.95 -7.36 -11.50
N TRP A 115 -12.14 -7.90 -11.29
CA TRP A 115 -12.90 -7.69 -10.06
C TRP A 115 -12.11 -8.04 -8.79
N THR A 116 -11.08 -8.88 -8.90
CA THR A 116 -10.17 -9.26 -7.81
C THR A 116 -9.31 -8.10 -7.29
N MET A 117 -9.06 -7.05 -8.09
CA MET A 117 -8.27 -5.89 -7.69
C MET A 117 -8.92 -5.06 -6.57
N PRO A 118 -10.15 -4.54 -6.71
CA PRO A 118 -10.84 -3.92 -5.56
C PRO A 118 -11.19 -4.95 -4.49
N HIS A 119 -11.37 -6.22 -4.85
CA HIS A 119 -11.72 -7.27 -3.90
C HIS A 119 -10.59 -7.57 -2.91
N CYS A 120 -9.31 -7.48 -3.31
CA CYS A 120 -8.20 -7.69 -2.38
C CYS A 120 -8.17 -6.62 -1.28
N VAL A 121 -8.51 -5.37 -1.63
CA VAL A 121 -8.69 -4.26 -0.68
C VAL A 121 -9.88 -4.52 0.23
N LEU A 122 -11.01 -4.96 -0.33
CA LEU A 122 -12.22 -5.30 0.42
C LEU A 122 -11.99 -6.47 1.40
N ALA A 123 -11.25 -7.51 0.99
CA ALA A 123 -10.93 -8.64 1.86
C ALA A 123 -10.21 -8.17 3.14
N LEU A 124 -9.21 -7.28 3.02
CA LEU A 124 -8.54 -6.70 4.19
C LEU A 124 -9.48 -5.85 5.05
N LYS A 125 -10.38 -5.08 4.42
CA LYS A 125 -11.42 -4.32 5.15
C LYS A 125 -12.32 -5.22 5.98
N LEU A 126 -12.80 -6.33 5.41
CA LEU A 126 -13.71 -7.26 6.07
C LEU A 126 -13.02 -8.09 7.16
N ILE A 127 -11.77 -8.52 6.93
CA ILE A 127 -10.94 -9.17 7.97
C ILE A 127 -10.64 -8.19 9.12
N GLY A 128 -10.27 -6.96 8.77
CA GLY A 128 -10.03 -5.89 9.73
C GLY A 128 -11.26 -5.61 10.59
N LEU A 129 -12.44 -5.57 9.96
CA LEU A 129 -13.72 -5.39 10.64
C LEU A 129 -13.98 -6.48 11.70
N ALA A 130 -13.74 -7.75 11.40
CA ALA A 130 -13.87 -8.82 12.38
C ALA A 130 -12.91 -8.66 13.56
N LEU A 131 -11.66 -8.31 13.28
CA LEU A 131 -10.63 -8.10 14.29
C LEU A 131 -10.94 -6.88 15.19
N ASP A 132 -11.39 -5.79 14.59
CA ASP A 132 -11.76 -4.55 15.28
C ASP A 132 -13.01 -4.75 16.16
N TYR A 133 -13.99 -5.55 15.70
CA TYR A 133 -15.16 -5.93 16.49
C TYR A 133 -14.82 -6.89 17.64
N TYR A 134 -13.90 -7.85 17.41
CA TYR A 134 -13.39 -8.73 18.46
C TYR A 134 -12.64 -7.95 19.54
N ASP A 135 -11.79 -6.99 19.14
CA ASP A 135 -11.04 -6.16 20.07
C ASP A 135 -11.95 -5.23 20.89
N GLY A 136 -13.05 -4.73 20.33
CA GLY A 136 -14.03 -3.93 21.10
C GLY A 136 -14.72 -4.65 22.26
N GLY A 137 -14.50 -5.96 22.43
CA GLY A 137 -14.93 -6.72 23.61
C GLY A 137 -13.89 -6.83 24.73
N LYS A 138 -12.67 -6.31 24.55
CA LYS A 138 -11.58 -6.44 25.52
C LYS A 138 -11.51 -5.26 26.47
N GLU A 139 -11.20 -5.53 27.74
CA GLU A 139 -11.01 -4.50 28.77
C GLU A 139 -9.70 -3.71 28.57
N GLN A 140 -8.62 -4.41 28.21
CA GLN A 140 -7.31 -3.80 27.98
C GLN A 140 -6.98 -3.74 26.48
N LEU A 141 -7.03 -2.54 25.94
CA LEU A 141 -6.71 -2.25 24.55
C LEU A 141 -5.40 -1.46 24.44
N SER A 142 -4.55 -1.85 23.49
CA SER A 142 -3.42 -1.00 23.11
C SER A 142 -3.90 0.31 22.49
N ALA A 143 -3.05 1.35 22.52
CA ALA A 143 -3.38 2.66 21.96
C ALA A 143 -3.84 2.61 20.50
N ASP A 144 -3.29 1.68 19.70
CA ASP A 144 -3.69 1.50 18.31
C ASP A 144 -5.06 0.82 18.17
N GLN A 145 -5.36 -0.17 19.01
CA GLN A 145 -6.65 -0.87 18.98
C GLN A 145 -7.78 0.04 19.43
N LYS A 146 -7.54 0.96 20.39
CA LYS A 146 -8.54 1.94 20.81
C LYS A 146 -9.03 2.85 19.67
N LYS A 147 -8.21 3.07 18.65
CA LYS A 147 -8.53 3.90 17.48
C LYS A 147 -9.36 3.17 16.41
N SER A 148 -9.54 1.85 16.53
CA SER A 148 -10.31 1.06 15.56
C SER A 148 -11.40 0.18 16.19
N ALA A 149 -11.35 -0.05 17.50
CA ALA A 149 -12.23 -0.96 18.23
C ALA A 149 -13.72 -0.58 18.09
N LEU A 150 -14.55 -1.59 17.85
CA LEU A 150 -16.00 -1.41 17.69
C LEU A 150 -16.77 -1.92 18.92
N ASN A 151 -17.39 -0.99 19.62
CA ASN A 151 -18.13 -1.26 20.86
C ASN A 151 -19.53 -1.85 20.63
N SER A 152 -20.06 -1.76 19.42
CA SER A 152 -21.37 -2.28 19.04
C SER A 152 -21.30 -3.13 17.77
N THR A 153 -22.28 -4.00 17.58
CA THR A 153 -22.43 -4.77 16.34
C THR A 153 -22.88 -3.82 15.23
N PRO A 154 -22.14 -3.70 14.12
CA PRO A 154 -22.54 -2.82 13.02
C PRO A 154 -23.78 -3.36 12.31
N SER A 155 -24.63 -2.46 11.86
CA SER A 155 -25.79 -2.78 11.02
C SER A 155 -25.35 -3.19 9.62
N LEU A 156 -26.21 -3.96 8.90
CA LEU A 156 -25.92 -4.36 7.52
C LEU A 156 -25.70 -3.16 6.61
N LEU A 157 -26.46 -2.09 6.83
CA LEU A 157 -26.37 -0.86 6.06
C LEU A 157 -25.04 -0.11 6.32
N GLU A 158 -24.54 -0.08 7.55
CA GLU A 158 -23.22 0.46 7.87
C GLU A 158 -22.11 -0.34 7.19
N VAL A 159 -22.18 -1.68 7.23
CA VAL A 159 -21.17 -2.54 6.58
C VAL A 159 -21.17 -2.34 5.06
N PHE A 160 -22.35 -2.23 4.44
CA PHE A 160 -22.46 -1.92 3.01
C PHE A 160 -21.91 -0.53 2.68
N GLY A 161 -22.31 0.50 3.43
CA GLY A 161 -21.85 1.87 3.20
C GLY A 161 -20.34 2.03 3.39
N PHE A 162 -19.75 1.32 4.34
CA PHE A 162 -18.30 1.25 4.59
C PHE A 162 -17.56 0.54 3.45
N SER A 163 -18.09 -0.59 3.01
CA SER A 163 -17.46 -1.45 2.00
C SER A 163 -17.52 -0.81 0.61
N TYR A 164 -18.67 -0.23 0.26
CA TYR A 164 -18.93 0.43 -1.02
C TYR A 164 -18.72 1.95 -0.96
N PHE A 165 -18.00 2.49 0.02
CA PHE A 165 -17.67 3.91 -0.02
C PHE A 165 -16.93 4.25 -1.32
N TYR A 166 -17.53 5.10 -2.17
CA TYR A 166 -17.09 5.38 -3.54
C TYR A 166 -15.62 5.85 -3.63
N GLY A 167 -15.15 6.61 -2.64
CA GLY A 167 -13.77 7.09 -2.58
C GLY A 167 -12.75 6.03 -2.18
N GLY A 168 -13.19 4.86 -1.70
CA GLY A 168 -12.31 3.83 -1.12
C GLY A 168 -12.49 2.42 -1.67
N PHE A 169 -13.44 2.22 -2.60
CA PHE A 169 -13.80 0.88 -3.09
C PHE A 169 -12.82 0.35 -4.15
N LEU A 170 -12.45 1.18 -5.12
CA LEU A 170 -11.71 0.72 -6.30
C LEU A 170 -10.23 0.43 -6.02
N VAL A 171 -9.50 1.36 -5.41
CA VAL A 171 -8.03 1.29 -5.25
C VAL A 171 -7.58 1.49 -3.80
N GLY A 172 -8.51 1.37 -2.84
CA GLY A 172 -8.30 1.85 -1.46
C GLY A 172 -8.55 3.37 -1.36
N PRO A 173 -8.11 4.06 -0.29
CA PRO A 173 -7.24 3.57 0.78
C PRO A 173 -7.92 2.63 1.78
N GLN A 174 -7.10 1.94 2.59
CA GLN A 174 -7.57 1.18 3.75
C GLN A 174 -7.97 2.14 4.88
N PHE A 175 -9.15 1.92 5.47
CA PHE A 175 -9.61 2.64 6.65
C PHE A 175 -10.53 1.74 7.48
N THR A 176 -10.73 2.10 8.74
CA THR A 176 -11.53 1.31 9.70
C THR A 176 -13.00 1.69 9.60
N LEU A 177 -13.89 0.80 10.05
CA LEU A 177 -15.31 1.13 10.14
C LEU A 177 -15.57 2.30 11.11
N GLN A 178 -14.76 2.43 12.16
CA GLN A 178 -14.85 3.55 13.09
C GLN A 178 -14.60 4.90 12.40
N ASN A 179 -13.58 5.00 11.53
CA ASN A 179 -13.34 6.21 10.74
C ASN A 179 -14.53 6.53 9.82
N TYR A 180 -15.15 5.50 9.27
CA TYR A 180 -16.36 5.67 8.46
C TYR A 180 -17.57 6.13 9.31
N GLN A 181 -17.74 5.61 10.52
CA GLN A 181 -18.77 6.07 11.45
C GLN A 181 -18.55 7.54 11.82
N HIS A 182 -17.31 7.97 12.10
CA HIS A 182 -16.97 9.37 12.36
C HIS A 182 -17.22 10.29 11.15
N LEU A 183 -17.03 9.78 9.92
CA LEU A 183 -17.40 10.51 8.71
C LEU A 183 -18.92 10.73 8.67
N VAL A 184 -19.71 9.68 8.90
CA VAL A 184 -21.18 9.75 8.83
C VAL A 184 -21.77 10.56 9.98
N SER A 185 -21.14 10.53 11.16
CA SER A 185 -21.51 11.37 12.31
C SER A 185 -21.04 12.82 12.20
N ARG A 186 -20.29 13.17 11.14
CA ARG A 186 -19.79 14.53 10.83
C ARG A 186 -18.74 15.05 11.81
N GLU A 187 -18.00 14.13 12.44
CA GLU A 187 -16.88 14.41 13.34
C GLU A 187 -15.56 14.63 12.58
N MET A 188 -15.47 14.16 11.34
CA MET A 188 -14.28 14.28 10.48
C MET A 188 -14.23 15.64 9.76
N SER A 189 -14.22 16.73 10.53
CA SER A 189 -14.19 18.09 10.00
C SER A 189 -13.30 19.04 10.81
N ASP A 190 -12.80 20.09 10.16
CA ASP A 190 -12.08 21.18 10.81
C ASP A 190 -12.99 21.98 11.75
N VAL A 191 -14.27 22.09 11.38
CA VAL A 191 -15.34 22.65 12.21
C VAL A 191 -16.41 21.57 12.41
N PRO A 192 -16.59 21.03 13.62
CA PRO A 192 -17.55 19.95 13.87
C PRO A 192 -18.96 20.29 13.35
N GLY A 193 -19.56 19.36 12.60
CA GLY A 193 -20.90 19.53 12.03
C GLY A 193 -21.00 20.37 10.76
N GLN A 194 -19.91 20.98 10.28
CA GLN A 194 -19.85 21.68 8.99
C GLN A 194 -19.04 20.91 7.95
N PRO A 195 -19.33 21.09 6.64
CA PRO A 195 -18.54 20.49 5.59
C PRO A 195 -17.06 20.93 5.67
N PRO A 196 -16.10 19.98 5.68
CA PRO A 196 -14.70 20.27 5.95
C PRO A 196 -14.09 21.26 4.97
N ASN A 197 -13.20 22.17 5.37
CA ASN A 197 -12.48 23.05 4.43
C ASN A 197 -11.34 22.28 3.71
N SER A 198 -11.73 21.31 2.89
CA SER A 198 -10.85 20.29 2.30
C SER A 198 -10.69 20.43 0.79
N VAL A 199 -11.31 21.43 0.15
CA VAL A 199 -11.26 21.64 -1.30
C VAL A 199 -9.84 21.91 -1.78
N VAL A 200 -9.12 22.83 -1.15
CA VAL A 200 -7.73 23.16 -1.54
C VAL A 200 -6.79 21.97 -1.34
N PRO A 201 -6.78 21.27 -0.17
CA PRO A 201 -6.03 20.03 0.00
C PRO A 201 -6.37 18.94 -1.03
N ALA A 202 -7.65 18.75 -1.34
CA ALA A 202 -8.10 17.79 -2.35
C ALA A 202 -7.57 18.14 -3.75
N MET A 203 -7.68 19.41 -4.17
CA MET A 203 -7.18 19.86 -5.47
C MET A 203 -5.66 19.80 -5.60
N LYS A 204 -4.91 19.99 -4.49
CA LYS A 204 -3.46 19.75 -4.48
C LYS A 204 -3.14 18.29 -4.78
N ARG A 205 -3.85 17.35 -4.15
CA ARG A 205 -3.68 15.91 -4.40
C ARG A 205 -4.08 15.52 -5.82
N PHE A 206 -5.17 16.10 -6.32
CA PHE A 206 -5.58 15.97 -7.72
C PHE A 206 -4.48 16.41 -8.69
N GLY A 207 -3.95 17.63 -8.52
CA GLY A 207 -2.89 18.17 -9.39
C GLY A 207 -1.61 17.32 -9.37
N LEU A 208 -1.18 16.85 -8.20
CA LEU A 208 -0.04 15.92 -8.09
C LEU A 208 -0.32 14.58 -8.78
N GLY A 209 -1.56 14.08 -8.68
CA GLY A 209 -2.00 12.88 -9.39
C GLY A 209 -1.94 13.04 -10.91
N LEU A 210 -2.32 14.22 -11.43
CA LEU A 210 -2.21 14.51 -12.86
C LEU A 210 -0.76 14.59 -13.33
N ILE A 211 0.12 15.24 -12.56
CA ILE A 211 1.54 15.33 -12.90
C ILE A 211 2.15 13.93 -12.99
N THR A 212 1.93 13.08 -11.98
CA THR A 212 2.46 11.70 -11.98
C THR A 212 1.83 10.84 -13.08
N LEU A 213 0.54 11.03 -13.37
CA LEU A 213 -0.13 10.37 -14.49
C LEU A 213 0.46 10.80 -15.84
N SER A 214 0.75 12.08 -16.05
CA SER A 214 1.39 12.57 -17.28
C SER A 214 2.77 11.97 -17.49
N VAL A 215 3.57 11.85 -16.42
CA VAL A 215 4.88 11.17 -16.51
C VAL A 215 4.71 9.71 -16.91
N PHE A 216 3.73 8.99 -16.33
CA PHE A 216 3.45 7.61 -16.73
C PHE A 216 2.90 7.49 -18.15
N ALA A 217 2.00 8.39 -18.57
CA ALA A 217 1.41 8.35 -19.90
C ALA A 217 2.46 8.57 -21.01
N ILE A 218 3.47 9.42 -20.75
CA ILE A 218 4.57 9.67 -21.68
C ILE A 218 5.64 8.57 -21.57
N GLY A 219 6.07 8.22 -20.37
CA GLY A 219 7.18 7.29 -20.16
C GLY A 219 6.80 5.81 -20.24
N GLY A 220 5.58 5.44 -19.84
CA GLY A 220 5.10 4.06 -19.76
C GLY A 220 5.24 3.27 -21.07
N PRO A 221 4.85 3.83 -22.24
CA PRO A 221 5.05 3.16 -23.52
C PRO A 221 6.52 2.89 -23.88
N HIS A 222 7.45 3.72 -23.40
CA HIS A 222 8.90 3.55 -23.63
C HIS A 222 9.56 2.59 -22.64
N TYR A 223 8.99 2.44 -21.44
CA TYR A 223 9.51 1.58 -20.38
C TYR A 223 8.48 0.48 -20.05
N SER A 224 8.16 -0.35 -21.04
CA SER A 224 7.19 -1.42 -20.90
C SER A 224 7.78 -2.64 -20.18
N ASP A 225 6.90 -3.39 -19.52
CA ASP A 225 7.26 -4.66 -18.85
C ASP A 225 7.68 -5.72 -19.88
N SER A 226 7.10 -5.67 -21.10
CA SER A 226 7.38 -6.62 -22.17
C SER A 226 8.78 -6.46 -22.77
N TYR A 227 9.38 -5.27 -22.71
CA TYR A 227 10.73 -5.02 -23.24
C TYR A 227 11.78 -5.93 -22.58
N TYR A 228 11.63 -6.24 -21.29
CA TYR A 228 12.51 -7.17 -20.58
C TYR A 228 12.63 -8.56 -21.21
N LEU A 229 11.60 -8.99 -21.94
CA LEU A 229 11.53 -10.32 -22.53
C LEU A 229 12.07 -10.38 -23.95
N THR A 230 12.36 -9.22 -24.55
CA THR A 230 12.86 -9.09 -25.93
C THR A 230 14.33 -9.49 -26.05
N ASP A 231 14.70 -9.98 -27.22
CA ASP A 231 16.10 -10.32 -27.53
C ASP A 231 16.98 -9.06 -27.60
N GLU A 232 16.38 -7.90 -27.91
CA GLU A 232 17.04 -6.59 -27.89
C GLU A 232 17.54 -6.25 -26.48
N PHE A 233 16.67 -6.36 -25.47
CA PHE A 233 17.07 -6.14 -24.07
C PHE A 233 18.18 -7.12 -23.66
N GLU A 234 18.09 -8.38 -24.09
CA GLU A 234 19.08 -9.41 -23.79
C GLU A 234 20.45 -9.09 -24.37
N ALA A 235 20.51 -8.54 -25.59
CA ALA A 235 21.75 -8.17 -26.29
C ALA A 235 22.48 -6.99 -25.65
N HIS A 236 21.81 -6.16 -24.84
CA HIS A 236 22.42 -5.01 -24.21
C HIS A 236 23.41 -5.36 -23.09
N PRO A 237 24.43 -4.51 -22.86
CA PRO A 237 25.41 -4.72 -21.80
C PRO A 237 24.79 -4.56 -20.41
N PHE A 238 25.46 -5.16 -19.40
CA PHE A 238 25.00 -5.18 -18.01
C PHE A 238 24.61 -3.79 -17.46
N TRP A 239 25.43 -2.77 -17.71
CA TRP A 239 25.18 -1.42 -17.20
C TRP A 239 23.86 -0.83 -17.75
N TYR A 240 23.53 -1.11 -19.01
CA TYR A 240 22.29 -0.63 -19.63
C TYR A 240 21.09 -1.29 -18.99
N LYS A 241 21.16 -2.62 -18.76
CA LYS A 241 20.10 -3.38 -18.08
C LYS A 241 19.82 -2.84 -16.67
N CYS A 242 20.87 -2.48 -15.92
CA CYS A 242 20.72 -1.85 -14.60
C CYS A 242 20.08 -0.45 -14.68
N VAL A 243 20.53 0.41 -15.61
CA VAL A 243 19.97 1.75 -15.78
C VAL A 243 18.52 1.69 -16.26
N TYR A 244 18.21 0.80 -17.19
CA TYR A 244 16.84 0.55 -17.65
C TYR A 244 15.94 0.16 -16.47
N MET A 245 16.38 -0.77 -15.63
CA MET A 245 15.62 -1.21 -14.46
C MET A 245 15.33 -0.08 -13.47
N LEU A 246 16.32 0.78 -13.21
CA LEU A 246 16.20 1.95 -12.36
C LEU A 246 15.14 2.93 -12.88
N VAL A 247 15.16 3.24 -14.17
CA VAL A 247 14.21 4.19 -14.78
C VAL A 247 12.83 3.54 -14.94
N TRP A 248 12.78 2.28 -15.33
CA TRP A 248 11.58 1.48 -15.52
C TRP A 248 10.72 1.45 -14.25
N VAL A 249 11.32 1.15 -13.09
CA VAL A 249 10.56 1.05 -11.84
C VAL A 249 9.94 2.39 -11.45
N LYS A 250 10.70 3.48 -11.62
CA LYS A 250 10.24 4.82 -11.28
C LYS A 250 9.02 5.23 -12.10
N ILE A 251 9.08 4.99 -13.41
CA ILE A 251 7.97 5.30 -14.32
C ILE A 251 6.78 4.38 -14.04
N ASN A 252 7.01 3.07 -13.91
CA ASN A 252 5.92 2.11 -13.74
C ASN A 252 5.17 2.24 -12.42
N LEU A 253 5.82 2.71 -11.35
CA LEU A 253 5.12 2.95 -10.08
C LEU A 253 4.18 4.17 -10.15
N TYR A 254 4.41 5.12 -11.06
CA TYR A 254 3.52 6.28 -11.19
C TYR A 254 2.10 5.94 -11.64
N LYS A 255 1.86 4.78 -12.27
CA LYS A 255 0.49 4.31 -12.56
C LYS A 255 -0.32 4.03 -11.29
N TYR A 256 0.32 3.54 -10.23
CA TYR A 256 -0.34 3.29 -8.95
C TYR A 256 -0.41 4.58 -8.10
N ILE A 257 0.69 5.34 -8.07
CA ILE A 257 0.79 6.58 -7.29
C ILE A 257 -0.22 7.61 -7.78
N SER A 258 -0.40 7.77 -9.10
CA SER A 258 -1.41 8.67 -9.66
C SER A 258 -2.83 8.30 -9.23
N CYS A 259 -3.22 7.02 -9.36
CA CYS A 259 -4.49 6.50 -8.87
C CYS A 259 -4.69 6.82 -7.38
N TRP A 260 -3.69 6.56 -6.54
CA TRP A 260 -3.79 6.82 -5.10
C TRP A 260 -3.90 8.31 -4.78
N LEU A 261 -3.12 9.18 -5.41
CA LEU A 261 -3.19 10.62 -5.18
C LEU A 261 -4.55 11.20 -5.55
N ILE A 262 -5.12 10.77 -6.68
CA ILE A 262 -6.44 11.25 -7.12
C ILE A 262 -7.52 10.77 -6.13
N THR A 263 -7.49 9.49 -5.76
CA THR A 263 -8.39 8.85 -4.80
C THR A 263 -8.29 9.51 -3.41
N GLU A 264 -7.08 9.79 -2.95
CA GLU A 264 -6.84 10.52 -1.71
C GLU A 264 -7.57 11.86 -1.71
N GLY A 265 -7.50 12.61 -2.81
CA GLY A 265 -8.21 13.87 -2.91
C GLY A 265 -9.73 13.70 -2.89
N VAL A 266 -10.29 12.61 -3.42
CA VAL A 266 -11.73 12.27 -3.27
C VAL A 266 -12.08 12.03 -1.79
N CYS A 267 -11.29 11.24 -1.07
CA CYS A 267 -11.48 10.99 0.36
C CYS A 267 -11.33 12.26 1.21
N ILE A 268 -10.41 13.15 0.84
CA ILE A 268 -10.22 14.44 1.50
C ILE A 268 -11.44 15.34 1.26
N LEU A 269 -11.93 15.39 0.02
CA LEU A 269 -13.10 16.21 -0.34
C LEU A 269 -14.38 15.74 0.36
N SER A 270 -14.53 14.43 0.56
CA SER A 270 -15.64 13.87 1.34
C SER A 270 -15.49 14.09 2.85
N GLY A 271 -14.29 14.38 3.35
CA GLY A 271 -13.98 14.56 4.77
C GLY A 271 -13.27 13.39 5.44
N LEU A 272 -13.27 12.21 4.82
CA LEU A 272 -12.64 11.00 5.39
C LEU A 272 -11.11 11.16 5.58
N GLY A 273 -10.49 12.07 4.83
CA GLY A 273 -9.07 12.37 4.95
C GLY A 273 -8.66 13.16 6.21
N TYR A 274 -9.61 13.70 7.01
CA TYR A 274 -9.28 14.52 8.17
C TYR A 274 -8.57 13.72 9.28
N ASN A 275 -7.51 14.29 9.86
CA ASN A 275 -6.71 13.64 10.90
C ASN A 275 -6.34 14.59 12.06
N GLY A 276 -7.24 15.52 12.39
CA GLY A 276 -7.01 16.48 13.49
C GLY A 276 -6.01 17.58 13.14
N LYS A 277 -5.27 18.08 14.13
CA LYS A 277 -4.29 19.16 14.00
C LYS A 277 -2.87 18.68 14.30
N ASN A 278 -1.90 19.22 13.59
CA ASN A 278 -0.48 19.00 13.88
C ASN A 278 -0.04 19.82 15.12
N GLU A 279 1.22 19.65 15.53
CA GLU A 279 1.84 20.40 16.64
C GLU A 279 1.82 21.92 16.43
N LYS A 280 1.71 22.39 15.17
CA LYS A 280 1.61 23.81 14.81
C LYS A 280 0.16 24.33 14.80
N GLY A 281 -0.82 23.49 15.11
CA GLY A 281 -2.24 23.83 15.10
C GLY A 281 -2.92 23.81 13.72
N GLU A 282 -2.23 23.35 12.67
CA GLU A 282 -2.75 23.26 11.32
C GLU A 282 -3.52 21.96 11.10
N HIS A 283 -4.66 22.03 10.40
CA HIS A 283 -5.50 20.87 10.10
C HIS A 283 -4.80 19.90 9.13
N GLN A 284 -4.81 18.62 9.48
CA GLN A 284 -4.19 17.54 8.70
C GLN A 284 -5.25 16.78 7.89
N TRP A 285 -4.89 16.50 6.63
CA TRP A 285 -5.73 15.80 5.65
C TRP A 285 -5.03 14.53 5.13
N ASP A 286 -4.43 13.76 6.04
CA ASP A 286 -3.59 12.61 5.72
C ASP A 286 -4.09 11.26 6.27
N ALA A 287 -5.30 11.20 6.85
CA ALA A 287 -5.88 9.93 7.36
C ALA A 287 -6.05 8.87 6.26
N CYS A 288 -6.26 9.32 5.02
CA CYS A 288 -6.42 8.50 3.83
C CYS A 288 -5.16 8.47 2.94
N ALA A 289 -4.04 9.06 3.37
CA ALA A 289 -2.83 9.12 2.55
C ALA A 289 -2.22 7.72 2.39
N ASN A 290 -2.21 7.20 1.15
CA ASN A 290 -1.51 5.99 0.74
C ASN A 290 -0.09 6.30 0.27
N VAL A 291 0.18 7.52 -0.19
CA VAL A 291 1.53 7.92 -0.62
C VAL A 291 1.97 9.28 -0.08
N ARG A 292 3.22 9.33 0.39
CA ARG A 292 3.96 10.55 0.73
C ARG A 292 4.98 10.82 -0.37
N LEU A 293 4.52 11.41 -1.48
CA LEU A 293 5.28 11.53 -2.73
C LEU A 293 6.69 12.10 -2.54
N TRP A 294 6.82 13.20 -1.78
CA TRP A 294 8.14 13.80 -1.56
C TRP A 294 9.11 12.86 -0.84
N LEU A 295 8.65 12.19 0.22
CA LEU A 295 9.47 11.22 0.95
C LEU A 295 9.81 10.01 0.08
N PHE A 296 8.85 9.54 -0.72
CA PHE A 296 9.03 8.42 -1.65
C PHE A 296 10.10 8.73 -2.71
N GLU A 297 10.14 9.96 -3.23
CA GLU A 297 11.11 10.36 -4.26
C GLU A 297 12.52 10.65 -3.71
N THR A 298 12.62 11.05 -2.43
CA THR A 298 13.87 11.57 -1.85
C THR A 298 14.50 10.66 -0.80
N THR A 299 13.80 9.62 -0.32
CA THR A 299 14.37 8.69 0.66
C THR A 299 15.47 7.84 0.03
N PRO A 300 16.70 7.82 0.58
CA PRO A 300 17.75 6.91 0.13
C PRO A 300 17.64 5.53 0.81
N LEU A 301 16.60 5.31 1.62
CA LEU A 301 16.37 4.13 2.45
C LEU A 301 15.10 3.39 2.02
N PHE A 302 15.18 2.06 1.94
CA PHE A 302 14.08 1.12 1.71
C PHE A 302 13.01 1.21 2.80
N THR A 303 13.41 1.35 4.07
CA THR A 303 12.45 1.58 5.16
C THR A 303 11.69 2.89 4.97
N GLY A 304 12.33 3.94 4.42
CA GLY A 304 11.65 5.18 4.07
C GLY A 304 10.64 4.99 2.93
N THR A 305 10.93 4.12 1.97
CA THR A 305 9.99 3.75 0.89
C THR A 305 8.79 2.98 1.43
N ILE A 306 9.00 2.00 2.30
CA ILE A 306 7.91 1.26 2.99
C ILE A 306 7.02 2.22 3.80
N ASN A 307 7.63 3.23 4.44
CA ASN A 307 6.89 4.23 5.22
C ASN A 307 6.17 5.29 4.37
N SER A 308 6.44 5.38 3.06
CA SER A 308 5.89 6.39 2.16
C SER A 308 5.03 5.84 1.03
N PHE A 309 5.04 4.52 0.82
CA PHE A 309 4.29 3.83 -0.22
C PHE A 309 3.27 2.87 0.39
N ASN A 310 2.03 2.87 -0.12
CA ASN A 310 0.91 2.05 0.37
C ASN A 310 0.70 2.11 1.91
N ILE A 311 0.78 3.33 2.46
CA ILE A 311 0.86 3.62 3.90
C ILE A 311 -0.26 2.95 4.69
N ASN A 312 -1.52 3.06 4.25
CA ASN A 312 -2.65 2.53 5.02
C ASN A 312 -2.68 1.00 5.03
N THR A 313 -2.26 0.35 3.95
CA THR A 313 -2.14 -1.12 3.92
C THR A 313 -0.99 -1.56 4.81
N ASN A 314 0.16 -0.89 4.77
CA ASN A 314 1.28 -1.17 5.67
C ASN A 314 0.89 -0.97 7.14
N ALA A 315 0.11 0.07 7.45
CA ALA A 315 -0.41 0.31 8.78
C ALA A 315 -1.43 -0.76 9.20
N TRP A 316 -2.30 -1.21 8.28
CA TRP A 316 -3.23 -2.32 8.51
C TRP A 316 -2.47 -3.60 8.84
N VAL A 317 -1.49 -3.98 8.02
CA VAL A 317 -0.69 -5.20 8.19
C VAL A 317 0.14 -5.14 9.47
N ALA A 318 0.72 -3.98 9.79
CA ALA A 318 1.45 -3.77 11.03
C ALA A 318 0.56 -3.99 12.27
N ARG A 319 -0.68 -3.48 12.25
CA ARG A 319 -1.64 -3.62 13.35
C ARG A 319 -2.24 -5.02 13.43
N GLN A 320 -2.75 -5.53 12.32
CA GLN A 320 -3.59 -6.71 12.28
C GLN A 320 -2.81 -8.02 12.14
N VAL A 321 -1.59 -7.99 11.61
CA VAL A 321 -0.76 -9.20 11.41
C VAL A 321 0.48 -9.12 12.29
N PHE A 322 1.39 -8.19 12.02
CA PHE A 322 2.71 -8.15 12.65
C PHE A 322 2.65 -8.05 14.18
N LYS A 323 1.88 -7.09 14.71
CA LYS A 323 1.74 -6.90 16.17
C LYS A 323 1.00 -8.07 16.84
N ARG A 324 0.11 -8.76 16.12
CA ARG A 324 -0.61 -9.93 16.66
C ARG A 324 0.29 -11.17 16.71
N LEU A 325 1.28 -11.28 15.82
CA LEU A 325 2.29 -12.34 15.83
C LEU A 325 3.37 -12.18 16.92
N ARG A 326 3.22 -11.22 17.85
CA ARG A 326 4.15 -11.04 18.98
C ARG A 326 4.25 -12.25 19.91
N PHE A 327 3.22 -13.11 19.94
CA PHE A 327 3.23 -14.35 20.73
C PHE A 327 4.36 -15.31 20.31
N LEU A 328 4.92 -15.17 19.11
CA LEU A 328 6.05 -15.96 18.63
C LEU A 328 7.37 -15.63 19.34
N GLY A 329 7.44 -14.55 20.12
CA GLY A 329 8.64 -14.14 20.86
C GLY A 329 9.83 -13.66 20.00
N ASN A 330 9.71 -13.69 18.67
CA ASN A 330 10.79 -13.30 17.75
C ASN A 330 10.29 -12.32 16.68
N LYS A 331 10.84 -11.10 16.71
CA LYS A 331 10.51 -10.03 15.76
C LYS A 331 10.78 -10.42 14.30
N LEU A 332 11.83 -11.21 14.06
CA LEU A 332 12.19 -11.67 12.72
C LEU A 332 11.15 -12.65 12.17
N LEU A 333 10.66 -13.57 13.00
CA LEU A 333 9.58 -14.48 12.64
C LEU A 333 8.29 -13.71 12.38
N SER A 334 7.93 -12.75 13.24
CA SER A 334 6.76 -11.90 12.99
C SER A 334 6.88 -11.16 11.65
N GLN A 335 8.05 -10.63 11.29
CA GLN A 335 8.29 -9.97 10.01
C GLN A 335 8.17 -10.94 8.83
N MET A 336 8.80 -12.13 8.93
CA MET A 336 8.75 -13.16 7.89
C MET A 336 7.32 -13.61 7.58
N PHE A 337 6.52 -13.95 8.59
CA PHE A 337 5.13 -14.34 8.40
C PHE A 337 4.25 -13.18 7.89
N THR A 338 4.58 -11.95 8.27
CA THR A 338 3.88 -10.76 7.77
C THR A 338 4.11 -10.55 6.27
N LEU A 339 5.36 -10.70 5.82
CA LEU A 339 5.70 -10.60 4.39
C LEU A 339 5.19 -11.79 3.58
N LEU A 340 5.16 -12.99 4.17
CA LEU A 340 4.52 -14.15 3.57
C LEU A 340 3.01 -13.91 3.38
N PHE A 341 2.33 -13.36 4.39
CA PHE A 341 0.93 -12.97 4.28
C PHE A 341 0.72 -11.97 3.13
N LEU A 342 1.57 -10.95 3.02
CA LEU A 342 1.52 -9.97 1.92
C LEU A 342 1.72 -10.64 0.55
N ALA A 343 2.67 -11.57 0.43
CA ALA A 343 2.90 -12.32 -0.81
C ALA A 343 1.66 -13.10 -1.23
N VAL A 344 1.04 -13.84 -0.31
CA VAL A 344 -0.18 -14.62 -0.56
C VAL A 344 -1.37 -13.71 -0.86
N TRP A 345 -1.50 -12.59 -0.17
CA TRP A 345 -2.57 -11.61 -0.40
C TRP A 345 -2.48 -10.96 -1.79
N HIS A 346 -1.27 -10.73 -2.30
CA HIS A 346 -1.05 -10.23 -3.65
C HIS A 346 -1.40 -11.26 -4.74
N GLY A 347 -1.19 -12.55 -4.48
CA GLY A 347 -1.68 -13.62 -5.34
C GLY A 347 -0.87 -14.90 -5.27
N LEU A 348 -1.16 -15.81 -6.21
CA LEU A 348 -0.56 -17.15 -6.28
C LEU A 348 0.66 -17.24 -7.20
N HIS A 349 1.02 -16.15 -7.88
CA HIS A 349 2.15 -16.13 -8.79
C HIS A 349 3.49 -16.14 -8.05
N SER A 350 4.45 -16.89 -8.59
CA SER A 350 5.80 -17.05 -8.03
C SER A 350 6.51 -15.71 -7.78
N GLY A 351 6.26 -14.72 -8.65
CA GLY A 351 6.92 -13.43 -8.58
C GLY A 351 6.65 -12.64 -7.30
N TYR A 352 5.44 -12.77 -6.74
CA TYR A 352 5.10 -12.13 -5.46
C TYR A 352 5.93 -12.68 -4.32
N LEU A 353 6.09 -14.01 -4.25
CA LEU A 353 6.88 -14.65 -3.20
C LEU A 353 8.35 -14.19 -3.26
N ILE A 354 8.93 -14.09 -4.46
CA ILE A 354 10.31 -13.62 -4.64
C ILE A 354 10.45 -12.15 -4.24
N CYS A 355 9.52 -11.28 -4.65
CA CYS A 355 9.51 -9.86 -4.30
C CYS A 355 9.55 -9.65 -2.78
N PHE A 356 8.63 -10.25 -2.04
CA PHE A 356 8.54 -10.07 -0.58
C PHE A 356 9.67 -10.79 0.17
N SER A 357 10.22 -11.87 -0.38
CA SER A 357 11.43 -12.52 0.18
C SER A 357 12.66 -11.63 0.04
N LEU A 358 12.82 -10.96 -1.11
CA LEU A 358 13.87 -9.97 -1.31
C LEU A 358 13.67 -8.76 -0.40
N GLU A 359 12.44 -8.25 -0.25
CA GLU A 359 12.13 -7.18 0.70
C GLU A 359 12.60 -7.53 2.12
N PHE A 360 12.32 -8.75 2.59
CA PHE A 360 12.78 -9.23 3.89
C PHE A 360 14.30 -9.13 4.03
N ILE A 361 15.06 -9.59 3.04
CA ILE A 361 16.53 -9.58 3.06
C ILE A 361 17.04 -8.13 3.03
N ILE A 362 16.55 -7.33 2.09
CA ILE A 362 16.97 -5.94 1.86
C ILE A 362 16.78 -5.10 3.11
N VAL A 363 15.61 -5.16 3.74
CA VAL A 363 15.31 -4.39 4.97
C VAL A 363 16.20 -4.83 6.15
N ASN A 364 16.52 -6.11 6.26
CA ASN A 364 17.42 -6.59 7.31
C ASN A 364 18.88 -6.20 7.04
N VAL A 365 19.32 -6.18 5.78
CA VAL A 365 20.65 -5.67 5.38
C VAL A 365 20.74 -4.17 5.63
N GLU A 366 19.72 -3.39 5.25
CA GLU A 366 19.66 -1.96 5.52
C GLU A 366 19.78 -1.66 7.01
N ARG A 367 19.01 -2.34 7.85
CA ARG A 367 19.08 -2.15 9.32
C ARG A 367 20.47 -2.42 9.89
N GLN A 368 21.17 -3.42 9.35
CA GLN A 368 22.56 -3.71 9.74
C GLN A 368 23.52 -2.61 9.27
N ALA A 369 23.35 -2.12 8.05
CA ALA A 369 24.15 -1.02 7.50
C ALA A 369 23.92 0.29 8.27
N GLU A 370 22.68 0.65 8.59
CA GLU A 370 22.35 1.82 9.41
C GLU A 370 22.96 1.71 10.81
N THR A 371 22.87 0.54 11.43
CA THR A 371 23.49 0.29 12.74
C THR A 371 25.01 0.42 12.67
N LEU A 372 25.63 -0.09 11.61
CA LEU A 372 27.07 0.05 11.38
C LEU A 372 27.49 1.52 11.21
N VAL A 373 26.76 2.28 10.39
CA VAL A 373 27.04 3.70 10.16
C VAL A 373 26.92 4.50 11.45
N ARG A 374 25.86 4.25 12.23
CA ARG A 374 25.61 4.93 13.52
C ARG A 374 26.64 4.58 14.58
N ASP A 375 27.06 3.32 14.66
CA ASP A 375 27.94 2.85 15.72
C ASP A 375 29.43 3.09 15.39
N SER A 376 29.78 3.33 14.12
CA SER A 376 31.16 3.64 13.70
C SER A 376 31.41 5.15 13.62
N PRO A 377 32.35 5.70 14.42
CA PRO A 377 32.68 7.13 14.38
C PRO A 377 33.17 7.60 13.01
N LEU A 378 33.91 6.75 12.28
CA LEU A 378 34.40 7.05 10.94
C LEU A 378 33.24 7.24 9.94
N LEU A 379 32.32 6.27 9.90
CA LEU A 379 31.19 6.31 8.97
C LEU A 379 30.19 7.41 9.34
N THR A 380 29.96 7.64 10.63
CA THR A 380 29.18 8.78 11.11
C THR A 380 29.80 10.11 10.68
N SER A 381 31.13 10.25 10.79
CA SER A 381 31.83 11.46 10.36
C SER A 381 31.68 11.70 8.85
N ILE A 382 31.72 10.65 8.02
CA ILE A 382 31.49 10.77 6.58
C ILE A 382 30.04 11.19 6.30
N ALA A 383 29.07 10.57 7.00
CA ALA A 383 27.65 10.89 6.85
C ALA A 383 27.30 12.34 7.25
N GLN A 384 28.10 12.96 8.12
CA GLN A 384 27.96 14.36 8.54
C GLN A 384 28.87 15.34 7.80
N SER A 385 29.73 14.84 6.91
CA SER A 385 30.70 15.66 6.18
C SER A 385 30.07 16.37 4.97
N HIS A 386 30.81 17.33 4.40
CA HIS A 386 30.46 17.97 3.13
C HIS A 386 30.40 17.00 1.93
N LEU A 387 30.87 15.75 2.09
CA LEU A 387 30.78 14.72 1.06
C LEU A 387 29.41 14.03 1.02
N TYR A 388 28.54 14.29 2.01
CA TYR A 388 27.23 13.63 2.10
C TYR A 388 26.36 13.80 0.83
N PRO A 389 26.31 14.95 0.13
CA PRO A 389 25.54 15.06 -1.11
C PRO A 389 25.96 14.05 -2.18
N PHE A 390 27.26 13.75 -2.30
CA PHE A 390 27.75 12.73 -3.23
C PHE A 390 27.32 11.32 -2.77
N VAL A 391 27.47 11.03 -1.47
CA VAL A 391 27.02 9.77 -0.86
C VAL A 391 25.52 9.58 -1.08
N TYR A 392 24.72 10.63 -0.91
CA TYR A 392 23.28 10.62 -1.12
C TYR A 392 22.90 10.27 -2.57
N VAL A 393 23.58 10.84 -3.57
CA VAL A 393 23.34 10.51 -4.99
C VAL A 393 23.65 9.03 -5.26
N VAL A 394 24.77 8.52 -4.75
CA VAL A 394 25.13 7.10 -4.89
C VAL A 394 24.10 6.21 -4.19
N GLN A 395 23.70 6.56 -2.97
CA GLN A 395 22.66 5.85 -2.23
C GLN A 395 21.32 5.85 -2.98
N GLN A 396 20.95 6.96 -3.61
CA GLN A 396 19.73 7.05 -4.42
C GLN A 396 19.77 6.13 -5.64
N LEU A 397 20.89 6.08 -6.36
CA LEU A 397 21.03 5.19 -7.51
C LEU A 397 20.93 3.71 -7.10
N ILE A 398 21.59 3.35 -6.00
CA ILE A 398 21.52 2.00 -5.41
C ILE A 398 20.09 1.69 -4.96
N HIS A 399 19.45 2.63 -4.28
CA HIS A 399 18.08 2.49 -3.79
C HIS A 399 17.11 2.21 -4.93
N TRP A 400 17.08 3.04 -5.98
CA TRP A 400 16.16 2.85 -7.11
C TRP A 400 16.45 1.59 -7.92
N LEU A 401 17.72 1.22 -8.12
CA LEU A 401 18.07 -0.04 -8.77
C LEU A 401 17.50 -1.24 -7.99
N PHE A 402 17.68 -1.26 -6.67
CA PHE A 402 17.23 -2.36 -5.82
C PHE A 402 15.79 -2.22 -5.32
N MET A 403 15.11 -1.12 -5.64
CA MET A 403 13.65 -1.05 -5.66
C MET A 403 13.10 -1.72 -6.92
N GLY A 404 13.74 -1.50 -8.08
CA GLY A 404 13.37 -2.13 -9.34
C GLY A 404 13.59 -3.63 -9.34
N TYR A 405 14.70 -4.08 -8.77
CA TYR A 405 15.10 -5.48 -8.79
C TYR A 405 14.03 -6.45 -8.24
N PRO A 406 13.50 -6.29 -7.00
CA PRO A 406 12.41 -7.13 -6.49
C PRO A 406 11.07 -6.94 -7.21
N LEU A 407 10.85 -5.78 -7.86
CA LEU A 407 9.61 -5.49 -8.56
C LEU A 407 9.55 -6.12 -9.97
N VAL A 408 10.68 -6.49 -10.57
CA VAL A 408 10.70 -7.26 -11.83
C VAL A 408 9.88 -8.55 -11.72
N PRO A 409 10.15 -9.47 -10.78
CA PRO A 409 9.34 -10.67 -10.64
C PRO A 409 7.90 -10.35 -10.22
N PHE A 410 7.69 -9.30 -9.43
CA PHE A 410 6.34 -8.83 -9.06
C PHE A 410 5.50 -8.48 -10.30
N CYS A 411 6.08 -7.81 -11.29
CA CYS A 411 5.38 -7.39 -12.52
C CYS A 411 5.31 -8.48 -13.59
N LEU A 412 6.30 -9.37 -13.67
CA LEU A 412 6.34 -10.43 -14.69
C LEU A 412 5.59 -11.72 -14.30
N PHE A 413 5.18 -11.86 -13.04
CA PHE A 413 4.37 -12.94 -12.45
C PHE A 413 4.97 -14.36 -12.51
N THR A 414 5.27 -14.88 -13.70
CA THR A 414 5.65 -16.28 -13.94
C THR A 414 7.16 -16.50 -13.89
N TYR A 415 7.55 -17.69 -13.43
CA TYR A 415 8.94 -18.01 -13.15
C TYR A 415 9.82 -17.95 -14.40
N ASP A 416 9.36 -18.43 -15.54
CA ASP A 416 10.14 -18.41 -16.78
C ASP A 416 10.49 -16.98 -17.21
N LYS A 417 9.54 -16.05 -17.06
CA LYS A 417 9.70 -14.64 -17.46
C LYS A 417 10.73 -13.92 -16.59
N TRP A 418 10.55 -13.93 -15.26
CA TRP A 418 11.47 -13.19 -14.38
C TRP A 418 12.84 -13.87 -14.24
N LEU A 419 12.92 -15.20 -14.40
CA LEU A 419 14.19 -15.92 -14.36
C LEU A 419 15.08 -15.59 -15.56
N LYS A 420 14.49 -15.40 -16.76
CA LYS A 420 15.21 -14.90 -17.95
C LYS A 420 15.87 -13.55 -17.64
N VAL A 421 15.11 -12.61 -17.06
CA VAL A 421 15.63 -11.28 -16.73
C VAL A 421 16.76 -11.36 -15.70
N TYR A 422 16.55 -12.10 -14.61
CA TYR A 422 17.57 -12.25 -13.56
C TYR A 422 18.84 -12.92 -14.06
N SER A 423 18.73 -13.90 -14.96
CA SER A 423 19.88 -14.54 -15.59
C SER A 423 20.66 -13.54 -16.46
N SER A 424 19.96 -12.67 -17.20
CA SER A 424 20.57 -11.63 -18.06
C SER A 424 21.37 -10.57 -17.29
N ILE A 425 21.12 -10.43 -15.98
CA ILE A 425 21.83 -9.53 -15.05
C ILE A 425 22.60 -10.31 -13.97
N TYR A 426 22.89 -11.58 -14.24
CA TYR A 426 23.74 -12.47 -13.42
C TYR A 426 23.31 -12.57 -11.95
N PHE A 427 22.01 -12.48 -11.66
CA PHE A 427 21.49 -12.48 -10.29
C PHE A 427 22.15 -11.42 -9.37
N SER A 428 22.63 -10.31 -9.95
CA SER A 428 23.43 -9.28 -9.26
C SER A 428 22.82 -8.79 -7.95
N GLY A 429 21.50 -8.58 -7.88
CA GLY A 429 20.83 -8.19 -6.64
C GLY A 429 20.87 -9.26 -5.55
N HIS A 430 20.63 -10.54 -5.89
CA HIS A 430 20.75 -11.62 -4.92
C HIS A 430 22.17 -11.73 -4.39
N ILE A 431 23.16 -11.70 -5.29
CA ILE A 431 24.58 -11.79 -4.93
C ILE A 431 24.97 -10.62 -4.02
N PHE A 432 24.60 -9.39 -4.39
CA PHE A 432 24.90 -8.19 -3.62
C PHE A 432 24.33 -8.25 -2.20
N PHE A 433 23.03 -8.53 -2.04
CA PHE A 433 22.40 -8.55 -0.72
C PHE A 433 22.82 -9.76 0.12
N PHE A 434 23.09 -10.91 -0.51
CA PHE A 434 23.60 -12.07 0.20
C PHE A 434 25.01 -11.82 0.75
N ILE A 435 25.91 -11.26 -0.07
CA ILE A 435 27.25 -10.88 0.37
C ILE A 435 27.16 -9.80 1.46
N ALA A 436 26.34 -8.76 1.27
CA ALA A 436 26.17 -7.70 2.25
C ALA A 436 25.66 -8.24 3.60
N PHE A 437 24.69 -9.16 3.58
CA PHE A 437 24.17 -9.81 4.79
C PHE A 437 25.24 -10.57 5.56
N LEU A 438 26.16 -11.26 4.88
CA LEU A 438 27.26 -12.00 5.50
C LEU A 438 28.39 -11.09 5.98
N VAL A 439 28.73 -10.04 5.23
CA VAL A 439 29.91 -9.20 5.46
C VAL A 439 29.67 -8.11 6.51
N LEU A 440 28.47 -7.49 6.55
CA LEU A 440 28.17 -6.39 7.47
C LEU A 440 28.41 -6.70 8.97
N PRO A 441 28.09 -7.90 9.50
CA PRO A 441 28.43 -8.27 10.88
C PRO A 441 29.93 -8.25 11.17
N TYR A 442 30.78 -8.63 10.21
CA TYR A 442 32.23 -8.60 10.36
C TYR A 442 32.76 -7.17 10.28
N LEU A 443 32.26 -6.37 9.34
CA LEU A 443 32.62 -4.95 9.25
C LEU A 443 32.29 -4.21 10.54
N ARG A 444 31.18 -4.54 11.19
CA ARG A 444 30.84 -3.98 12.50
C ARG A 444 31.88 -4.30 13.57
N LYS A 445 32.43 -5.51 13.61
CA LYS A 445 33.50 -5.86 14.57
C LYS A 445 34.80 -5.09 14.31
N VAL A 446 35.06 -4.69 13.06
CA VAL A 446 36.27 -3.97 12.66
C VAL A 446 36.14 -2.45 12.90
N PHE A 447 35.01 -1.87 12.47
CA PHE A 447 34.81 -0.41 12.44
C PHE A 447 34.13 0.17 13.68
N VAL A 448 33.55 -0.67 14.55
CA VAL A 448 32.98 -0.21 15.83
C VAL A 448 34.01 -0.45 16.93
N PRO A 449 34.51 0.61 17.60
CA PRO A 449 35.41 0.45 18.73
C PRO A 449 34.77 -0.46 19.79
N ARG A 450 35.48 -1.48 20.27
CA ARG A 450 35.04 -2.23 21.45
C ARG A 450 34.89 -1.22 22.60
N LYS A 451 33.67 -1.10 23.15
CA LYS A 451 33.51 -0.47 24.47
C LYS A 451 34.47 -1.20 25.42
N ARG A 452 35.51 -0.52 25.90
CA ARG A 452 36.26 -0.97 27.08
C ARG A 452 35.20 -1.20 28.15
N GLY A 453 35.02 -2.45 28.55
CA GLY A 453 34.16 -2.78 29.66
C GLY A 453 34.58 -1.94 30.87
N SER A 454 33.58 -1.53 31.64
CA SER A 454 33.68 -1.14 33.03
C SER A 454 34.96 -1.67 33.67
N GLU A 455 35.77 -0.75 34.21
CA GLU A 455 36.86 -1.05 35.12
C GLU A 455 36.47 -2.23 36.01
N LYS A 456 37.31 -3.26 35.99
CA LYS A 456 37.34 -4.26 37.05
C LYS A 456 37.33 -3.46 38.36
N LYS A 457 36.29 -3.63 39.17
CA LYS A 457 36.45 -3.40 40.61
C LYS A 457 37.51 -4.39 41.06
N GLU A 458 38.70 -3.87 41.31
CA GLU A 458 39.69 -4.50 42.17
C GLU A 458 39.03 -4.66 43.55
N ASP A 459 38.94 -5.90 44.02
CA ASP A 459 38.96 -6.26 45.44
C ASP A 459 40.16 -7.19 45.64
#